data_AF-A0A525HH68-F1
#
_entry.id   AF-A0A525HH68-F1
#
_cell.length_a   1.000
_cell.length_b   1.000
_cell.length_c   1.000
_cell.angle_alpha   90.00
_cell.angle_beta   90.00
_cell.angle_gamma   90.00
#
_symmetry.space_group_name_H-M   'P 1'
#
loop_
_entity.id
_entity.type
_entity.pdbx_description
1 polymer ?
#
loop_
_entity_poly.entity_id
_entity_poly.type
_entity_poly.pdbx_seq_one_letter_code
_entity_poly.pdbx_strand_id
1 'polypeptide(L)'
;MSIVPPRDGELRFVGKFRGKVIENIDPLFQGRIMADVPDIPGSLTNWALPCTPYAGPDVGFYAIPPIGANVWIEFERGDPNYPIWAGCFWGPEDILHVPEPPPPEVKVFKTEFITMILNDLPEIGGFTLQCMPAAVDIPLTMTFNSTGITIDCPESVIEMTPASITLTVPESIVEMTPESITLTVPESVIAMTPEATSIAVPASSIDLTAEAIEIESIEVSVTGETNIAPVLTVEGETNCAGALTVEGETNMAGALTVEGAVAIAGGLAVEGGGEIDGAPII
;
A
#
# COMPACT_ATOMS: atom_id res chain seq x y z
N MET A 1 23.24 -45.56 22.19
CA MET A 1 23.84 -45.31 20.86
C MET A 1 24.98 -46.29 20.68
N SER A 2 24.77 -47.36 19.90
CA SER A 2 25.81 -48.36 19.63
C SER A 2 26.70 -47.83 18.50
N ILE A 3 27.95 -47.53 18.81
CA ILE A 3 28.95 -47.13 17.82
C ILE A 3 29.43 -48.43 17.19
N VAL A 4 28.85 -48.84 16.06
CA VAL A 4 29.36 -50.00 15.31
C VAL A 4 30.71 -49.57 14.72
N PRO A 5 31.84 -50.13 15.17
CA PRO A 5 33.12 -49.84 14.54
C PRO A 5 33.08 -50.31 13.07
N PRO A 6 33.83 -49.64 12.18
CA PRO A 6 33.89 -50.07 10.79
C PRO A 6 34.38 -51.50 10.72
N ARG A 7 33.92 -52.24 9.72
CA ARG A 7 34.58 -53.49 9.35
C ARG A 7 35.99 -53.13 8.85
N ASP A 8 37.00 -53.89 9.26
CA ASP A 8 38.38 -53.69 8.80
C ASP A 8 38.40 -53.64 7.26
N GLY A 9 38.85 -52.51 6.70
CA GLY A 9 39.05 -52.31 5.26
C GLY A 9 38.10 -51.33 4.56
N GLU A 10 37.03 -50.82 5.20
CA GLU A 10 36.18 -49.78 4.59
C GLU A 10 36.79 -48.38 4.76
N LEU A 11 36.96 -47.65 3.64
CA LEU A 11 37.38 -46.25 3.66
C LEU A 11 36.27 -45.39 4.28
N ARG A 12 36.60 -44.67 5.36
CA ARG A 12 35.72 -43.70 5.99
C ARG A 12 36.11 -42.28 5.61
N PHE A 13 35.15 -41.51 5.13
CA PHE A 13 35.33 -40.12 4.75
C PHE A 13 34.83 -39.22 5.88
N VAL A 14 35.74 -38.89 6.81
CA VAL A 14 35.42 -38.08 7.99
C VAL A 14 35.92 -36.65 7.80
N GLY A 15 35.04 -35.67 8.04
CA GLY A 15 35.33 -34.25 7.89
C GLY A 15 34.47 -33.60 6.81
N LYS A 16 34.85 -32.39 6.42
CA LYS A 16 34.20 -31.63 5.35
C LYS A 16 35.02 -31.71 4.08
N PHE A 17 34.36 -32.03 2.98
CA PHE A 17 34.94 -32.11 1.65
C PHE A 17 34.38 -30.98 0.78
N ARG A 18 35.17 -30.44 -0.13
CA ARG A 18 34.70 -29.42 -1.08
C ARG A 18 34.01 -30.11 -2.24
N GLY A 19 32.77 -29.70 -2.50
CA GLY A 19 32.02 -30.15 -3.67
C GLY A 19 31.51 -28.98 -4.50
N LYS A 20 31.09 -29.29 -5.73
CA LYS A 20 30.44 -28.35 -6.65
C LYS A 20 29.09 -28.91 -7.07
N VAL A 21 28.02 -28.12 -6.96
CA VAL A 21 26.67 -28.58 -7.32
C VAL A 21 26.59 -28.89 -8.81
N ILE A 22 26.08 -30.06 -9.18
CA ILE A 22 25.89 -30.49 -10.57
C ILE A 22 24.43 -30.72 -10.93
N GLU A 23 23.57 -30.96 -9.94
CA GLU A 23 22.12 -31.09 -10.10
C GLU A 23 21.45 -30.64 -8.79
N ASN A 24 20.35 -29.90 -8.91
CA ASN A 24 19.63 -29.33 -7.78
C ASN A 24 18.10 -29.46 -7.87
N ILE A 25 17.60 -30.16 -8.90
CA ILE A 25 16.18 -30.49 -9.04
C ILE A 25 15.90 -31.82 -8.35
N ASP A 26 15.61 -31.77 -7.04
CA ASP A 26 15.30 -32.95 -6.23
C ASP A 26 13.89 -33.52 -6.51
N PRO A 27 13.75 -34.74 -7.07
CA PRO A 27 12.45 -35.34 -7.35
C PRO A 27 11.60 -35.63 -6.11
N LEU A 28 12.20 -35.65 -4.92
CA LEU A 28 11.51 -35.89 -3.65
C LEU A 28 11.20 -34.60 -2.87
N PHE A 29 11.57 -33.43 -3.39
CA PHE A 29 11.35 -32.13 -2.75
C PHE A 29 11.92 -32.03 -1.31
N GLN A 30 12.99 -32.76 -1.02
CA GLN A 30 13.65 -32.77 0.29
C GLN A 30 14.82 -31.77 0.36
N GLY A 31 15.06 -31.00 -0.71
CA GLY A 31 16.15 -30.05 -0.78
C GLY A 31 17.52 -30.71 -0.96
N ARG A 32 17.53 -31.90 -1.58
CA ARG A 32 18.77 -32.62 -1.88
C ARG A 32 19.45 -32.04 -3.12
N ILE A 33 20.76 -32.24 -3.20
CA ILE A 33 21.55 -31.90 -4.40
C ILE A 33 22.45 -33.08 -4.79
N MET A 34 22.93 -33.10 -6.02
CA MET A 34 24.11 -33.89 -6.38
C MET A 34 25.31 -32.95 -6.50
N ALA A 35 26.45 -33.38 -5.98
CA ALA A 35 27.67 -32.59 -5.99
C ALA A 35 28.86 -33.42 -6.47
N ASP A 36 29.67 -32.83 -7.34
CA ASP A 36 30.97 -33.38 -7.70
C ASP A 36 31.96 -33.10 -6.57
N VAL A 37 32.60 -34.15 -6.03
CA VAL A 37 33.55 -34.05 -4.90
C VAL A 37 34.92 -34.59 -5.33
N PRO A 38 35.86 -33.73 -5.78
CA PRO A 38 37.12 -34.17 -6.39
C PRO A 38 38.01 -35.03 -5.48
N ASP A 39 37.96 -34.79 -4.18
CA ASP A 39 38.77 -35.49 -3.18
C ASP A 39 38.29 -36.94 -2.92
N ILE A 40 37.14 -37.32 -3.50
CA ILE A 40 36.52 -38.63 -3.29
C ILE A 40 36.51 -39.40 -4.62
N PRO A 41 37.28 -40.49 -4.73
CA PRO A 41 37.37 -41.27 -5.95
C PRO A 41 36.01 -41.79 -6.40
N GLY A 42 35.67 -41.54 -7.68
CA GLY A 42 34.42 -42.02 -8.25
C GLY A 42 33.20 -41.14 -7.98
N SER A 43 33.41 -39.84 -7.67
CA SER A 43 32.42 -38.76 -7.54
C SER A 43 30.96 -39.21 -7.44
N LEU A 44 30.44 -39.13 -6.23
CA LEU A 44 29.19 -39.76 -5.83
C LEU A 44 28.00 -39.14 -6.57
N THR A 45 27.28 -39.95 -7.34
CA THR A 45 26.00 -39.56 -7.95
C THR A 45 24.83 -39.70 -6.98
N ASN A 46 25.10 -39.78 -5.66
CA ASN A 46 24.08 -39.91 -4.65
C ASN A 46 23.56 -38.53 -4.24
N TRP A 47 22.26 -38.45 -3.98
CA TRP A 47 21.61 -37.25 -3.48
C TRP A 47 22.08 -36.92 -2.05
N ALA A 48 22.73 -35.77 -1.87
CA ALA A 48 23.15 -35.27 -0.58
C ALA A 48 21.97 -34.64 0.16
N LEU A 49 21.75 -35.04 1.41
CA LEU A 49 20.72 -34.44 2.28
C LEU A 49 21.15 -33.05 2.78
N PRO A 50 20.22 -32.10 2.94
CA PRO A 50 20.55 -30.79 3.49
C PRO A 50 20.79 -30.85 5.01
N CYS A 51 21.88 -30.22 5.46
CA CYS A 51 21.99 -29.75 6.85
C CYS A 51 21.45 -28.32 6.95
N THR A 52 20.15 -28.16 6.75
CA THR A 52 19.50 -26.84 6.78
C THR A 52 19.36 -26.31 8.22
N PRO A 53 19.49 -24.99 8.46
CA PRO A 53 19.31 -24.39 9.79
C PRO A 53 17.94 -24.63 10.44
N TYR A 54 16.90 -24.86 9.64
CA TYR A 54 15.53 -25.04 10.13
C TYR A 54 14.75 -25.99 9.22
N ALA A 55 14.15 -27.03 9.79
CA ALA A 55 13.29 -27.97 9.07
C ALA A 55 12.30 -28.65 10.03
N GLY A 56 11.10 -28.93 9.55
CA GLY A 56 10.07 -29.67 10.26
C GLY A 56 8.82 -29.87 9.38
N PRO A 57 7.76 -30.50 9.90
CA PRO A 57 6.48 -30.57 9.19
C PRO A 57 5.96 -29.16 8.86
N ASP A 58 5.73 -28.88 7.57
CA ASP A 58 5.24 -27.60 7.02
C ASP A 58 6.05 -26.34 7.38
N VAL A 59 7.30 -26.50 7.81
CA VAL A 59 8.20 -25.38 8.16
C VAL A 59 9.64 -25.66 7.74
N GLY A 60 10.40 -24.62 7.40
CA GLY A 60 11.84 -24.78 7.17
C GLY A 60 12.53 -23.61 6.48
N PHE A 61 13.84 -23.74 6.36
CA PHE A 61 14.71 -22.87 5.58
C PHE A 61 15.12 -23.60 4.30
N TYR A 62 14.39 -23.33 3.21
CA TYR A 62 14.56 -23.97 1.91
C TYR A 62 15.31 -23.04 0.95
N ALA A 63 16.63 -23.14 0.93
CA ALA A 63 17.51 -22.35 0.06
C ALA A 63 18.50 -23.28 -0.63
N ILE A 64 18.12 -23.78 -1.81
CA ILE A 64 18.91 -24.77 -2.55
C ILE A 64 19.98 -24.04 -3.37
N PRO A 65 21.27 -24.42 -3.23
CA PRO A 65 22.32 -23.78 -4.00
C PRO A 65 22.14 -24.00 -5.51
N PRO A 66 22.46 -23.00 -6.36
CA PRO A 66 22.39 -23.16 -7.80
C PRO A 66 23.46 -24.15 -8.31
N ILE A 67 23.23 -24.73 -9.49
CA ILE A 67 24.24 -25.52 -10.20
C ILE A 67 25.52 -24.67 -10.34
N GLY A 68 26.66 -25.27 -10.04
CA GLY A 68 27.96 -24.61 -10.02
C GLY A 68 28.34 -23.98 -8.68
N ALA A 69 27.44 -23.85 -7.70
CA ALA A 69 27.80 -23.34 -6.39
C ALA A 69 28.78 -24.28 -5.66
N ASN A 70 29.69 -23.71 -4.86
CA ASN A 70 30.59 -24.49 -4.03
C ASN A 70 29.94 -24.82 -2.68
N VAL A 71 29.99 -26.09 -2.30
CA VAL A 71 29.32 -26.63 -1.11
C VAL A 71 30.27 -27.47 -0.26
N TRP A 72 30.03 -27.47 1.06
CA TRP A 72 30.67 -28.42 1.96
C TRP A 72 29.87 -29.72 2.00
N ILE A 73 30.53 -30.83 1.72
CA ILE A 73 29.96 -32.17 1.77
C ILE A 73 30.51 -32.92 3.00
N GLU A 74 29.61 -33.59 3.70
CA GLU A 74 29.89 -34.54 4.77
C GLU A 74 29.21 -35.87 4.46
N PHE A 75 29.47 -36.87 5.30
CA PHE A 75 28.93 -38.22 5.13
C PHE A 75 28.41 -38.74 6.45
N GLU A 76 27.18 -39.26 6.48
CA GLU A 76 26.64 -39.87 7.69
C GLU A 76 27.57 -41.00 8.15
N ARG A 77 28.16 -40.83 9.33
CA ARG A 77 29.12 -41.79 9.92
C ARG A 77 30.36 -42.07 9.04
N GLY A 78 30.64 -41.18 8.09
CA GLY A 78 31.73 -41.33 7.12
C GLY A 78 31.44 -42.26 5.94
N ASP A 79 30.17 -42.67 5.74
CA ASP A 79 29.77 -43.53 4.63
C ASP A 79 29.46 -42.71 3.35
N PRO A 80 30.21 -42.89 2.26
CA PRO A 80 30.01 -42.14 1.02
C PRO A 80 28.63 -42.35 0.38
N ASN A 81 27.89 -43.39 0.75
CA ASN A 81 26.53 -43.62 0.24
C ASN A 81 25.47 -42.70 0.87
N TYR A 82 25.81 -42.02 1.97
CA TYR A 82 24.90 -41.12 2.69
C TYR A 82 25.49 -39.70 2.78
N PRO A 83 25.63 -38.99 1.64
CA PRO A 83 26.14 -37.63 1.64
C PRO A 83 25.18 -36.64 2.31
N ILE A 84 25.76 -35.61 2.91
CA ILE A 84 25.08 -34.43 3.46
C ILE A 84 25.75 -33.18 2.88
N TRP A 85 24.98 -32.19 2.44
CA TRP A 85 25.53 -30.86 2.14
C TRP A 85 25.29 -29.93 3.34
N ALA A 86 26.37 -29.37 3.86
CA ALA A 86 26.40 -28.68 5.15
C ALA A 86 26.38 -27.13 5.05
N GLY A 87 26.43 -26.60 3.83
CA GLY A 87 26.44 -25.17 3.55
C GLY A 87 27.26 -24.83 2.31
N CYS A 88 27.28 -23.55 1.95
CA CYS A 88 28.02 -23.02 0.80
C CYS A 88 29.27 -22.26 1.22
N PHE A 89 30.18 -22.07 0.27
CA PHE A 89 31.29 -21.12 0.41
C PHE A 89 31.53 -20.39 -0.90
N TRP A 90 32.02 -19.16 -0.82
CA TRP A 90 32.35 -18.38 -2.02
C TRP A 90 33.70 -18.82 -2.58
N GLY A 91 33.72 -19.08 -3.89
CA GLY A 91 34.94 -19.23 -4.67
C GLY A 91 35.44 -17.86 -5.16
N PRO A 92 36.64 -17.78 -5.75
CA PRO A 92 37.18 -16.54 -6.30
C PRO A 92 36.29 -15.89 -7.37
N GLU A 93 35.57 -16.70 -8.15
CA GLU A 93 34.68 -16.25 -9.24
C GLU A 93 33.19 -16.27 -8.83
N ASP A 94 32.86 -16.94 -7.72
CA ASP A 94 31.49 -17.14 -7.23
C ASP A 94 31.20 -16.22 -6.02
N ILE A 95 31.73 -15.00 -6.02
CA ILE A 95 31.50 -14.05 -4.93
C ILE A 95 30.11 -13.42 -5.04
N LEU A 96 29.61 -12.95 -3.90
CA LEU A 96 28.37 -12.19 -3.85
C LEU A 96 28.52 -10.88 -4.64
N HIS A 97 27.87 -10.80 -5.80
CA HIS A 97 27.88 -9.60 -6.62
C HIS A 97 26.89 -8.58 -6.04
N VAL A 98 27.38 -7.69 -5.20
CA VAL A 98 26.70 -6.47 -4.76
C VAL A 98 27.50 -5.25 -5.25
N PRO A 99 26.88 -4.07 -5.44
CA PRO A 99 27.53 -2.92 -6.10
C PRO A 99 28.90 -2.57 -5.53
N GLU A 100 29.06 -2.70 -4.21
CA GLU A 100 30.33 -2.63 -3.52
C GLU A 100 30.38 -3.71 -2.43
N PRO A 101 31.55 -4.29 -2.11
CA PRO A 101 31.69 -5.21 -0.99
C PRO A 101 31.17 -4.55 0.30
N PRO A 102 30.14 -5.14 0.94
CA PRO A 102 29.51 -4.51 2.08
C PRO A 102 30.48 -4.53 3.26
N PRO A 103 30.57 -3.44 4.05
CA PRO A 103 31.32 -3.47 5.29
C PRO A 103 30.66 -4.45 6.28
N PRO A 104 31.35 -4.90 7.35
CA PRO A 104 30.82 -5.89 8.29
C PRO A 104 29.47 -5.52 8.94
N GLU A 105 29.16 -4.22 9.00
CA GLU A 105 27.91 -3.67 9.50
C GLU A 105 26.72 -3.97 8.56
N VAL A 106 26.96 -4.35 7.31
CA VAL A 106 25.94 -4.64 6.31
C VAL A 106 25.82 -6.16 6.08
N LYS A 107 24.60 -6.69 6.21
CA LYS A 107 24.26 -8.10 5.99
C LYS A 107 23.35 -8.19 4.79
N VAL A 108 23.65 -9.11 3.89
CA VAL A 108 22.92 -9.26 2.62
C VAL A 108 22.46 -10.69 2.47
N PHE A 109 21.17 -10.87 2.22
CA PHE A 109 20.62 -12.10 1.68
C PHE A 109 20.15 -11.83 0.25
N LYS A 110 20.85 -12.41 -0.72
CA LYS A 110 20.59 -12.18 -2.15
C LYS A 110 20.34 -13.49 -2.87
N THR A 111 19.27 -13.52 -3.64
CA THR A 111 18.98 -14.53 -4.66
C THR A 111 19.32 -13.96 -6.04
N GLU A 112 18.95 -14.67 -7.11
CA GLU A 112 19.22 -14.22 -8.48
C GLU A 112 18.65 -12.83 -8.78
N PHE A 113 17.42 -12.55 -8.32
CA PHE A 113 16.71 -11.31 -8.63
C PHE A 113 16.20 -10.54 -7.40
N ILE A 114 16.26 -11.13 -6.20
CA ILE A 114 15.77 -10.51 -4.97
C ILE A 114 16.94 -10.27 -4.03
N THR A 115 17.02 -9.06 -3.47
CA THR A 115 18.07 -8.69 -2.51
C THR A 115 17.46 -8.09 -1.26
N MET A 116 17.79 -8.65 -0.11
CA MET A 116 17.49 -8.11 1.22
C MET A 116 18.78 -7.63 1.87
N ILE A 117 18.80 -6.38 2.34
CA ILE A 117 19.95 -5.70 2.93
C ILE A 117 19.57 -5.18 4.32
N LEU A 118 20.39 -5.53 5.31
CA LEU A 118 20.33 -5.04 6.68
C LEU A 118 21.59 -4.22 6.93
N ASN A 119 21.47 -2.91 7.09
CA ASN A 119 22.60 -2.00 7.26
C ASN A 119 22.60 -1.41 8.69
N ASP A 120 23.59 -1.78 9.50
CA ASP A 120 23.73 -1.30 10.88
C ASP A 120 24.65 -0.07 11.02
N LEU A 121 25.06 0.56 9.91
CA LEU A 121 25.90 1.76 9.97
C LEU A 121 25.16 2.93 10.65
N PRO A 122 25.77 3.65 11.60
CA PRO A 122 25.17 4.85 12.17
C PRO A 122 24.81 5.87 11.08
N GLU A 123 23.66 6.54 11.23
CA GLU A 123 23.13 7.62 10.35
C GLU A 123 22.76 7.21 8.91
N ILE A 124 23.37 6.15 8.36
CA ILE A 124 23.14 5.59 7.01
C ILE A 124 22.27 4.32 7.05
N GLY A 125 22.25 3.64 8.20
CA GLY A 125 21.65 2.32 8.40
C GLY A 125 20.18 2.23 8.02
N GLY A 126 19.69 0.99 7.92
CA GLY A 126 18.36 0.73 7.41
C GLY A 126 18.12 -0.69 6.96
N PHE A 127 16.92 -0.89 6.41
CA PHE A 127 16.50 -2.12 5.76
C PHE A 127 16.14 -1.82 4.31
N THR A 128 16.60 -2.65 3.39
CA THR A 128 16.23 -2.55 1.98
C THR A 128 15.82 -3.91 1.44
N LEU A 129 14.68 -3.97 0.76
CA LEU A 129 14.24 -5.13 -0.01
C LEU A 129 14.06 -4.71 -1.46
N GLN A 130 14.73 -5.40 -2.38
CA GLN A 130 14.69 -5.12 -3.82
C GLN A 130 14.27 -6.36 -4.58
N CYS A 131 13.42 -6.17 -5.58
CA CYS A 131 13.06 -7.17 -6.57
C CYS A 131 13.36 -6.62 -7.96
N MET A 132 14.18 -7.32 -8.74
CA MET A 132 14.68 -6.85 -10.03
C MET A 132 14.04 -7.60 -11.20
N PRO A 133 14.15 -7.05 -12.43
CA PRO A 133 13.69 -7.70 -13.65
C PRO A 133 14.09 -9.17 -13.79
N ALA A 134 13.18 -9.94 -14.40
CA ALA A 134 13.10 -11.40 -14.50
C ALA A 134 12.41 -12.12 -13.32
N ALA A 135 12.40 -11.55 -12.10
CA ALA A 135 11.45 -11.96 -11.05
C ALA A 135 10.13 -11.17 -11.10
N VAL A 136 10.21 -9.92 -11.52
CA VAL A 136 9.10 -8.99 -11.78
C VAL A 136 9.39 -8.23 -13.08
N ASP A 137 8.40 -7.57 -13.68
CA ASP A 137 8.62 -6.83 -14.94
C ASP A 137 9.36 -5.50 -14.73
N ILE A 138 9.04 -4.82 -13.64
CA ILE A 138 9.61 -3.53 -13.24
C ILE A 138 10.29 -3.67 -11.87
N PRO A 139 11.41 -2.97 -11.62
CA PRO A 139 12.09 -3.05 -10.34
C PRO A 139 11.19 -2.53 -9.22
N LEU A 140 11.10 -3.27 -8.11
CA LEU A 140 10.34 -2.88 -6.93
C LEU A 140 11.28 -2.76 -5.74
N THR A 141 11.16 -1.70 -4.95
CA THR A 141 12.02 -1.47 -3.79
C THR A 141 11.21 -1.09 -2.56
N MET A 142 11.60 -1.60 -1.40
CA MET A 142 11.14 -1.12 -0.11
C MET A 142 12.35 -0.73 0.73
N THR A 143 12.34 0.48 1.30
CA THR A 143 13.45 1.03 2.08
C THR A 143 12.96 1.59 3.40
N PHE A 144 13.73 1.34 4.46
CA PHE A 144 13.59 1.94 5.78
C PHE A 144 14.94 2.55 6.12
N ASN A 145 15.00 3.83 6.42
CA ASN A 145 16.24 4.52 6.72
C ASN A 145 15.98 5.72 7.66
N SER A 146 16.98 6.57 7.83
CA SER A 146 16.88 7.78 8.68
C SER A 146 15.89 8.83 8.17
N THR A 147 15.50 8.80 6.89
CA THR A 147 14.50 9.73 6.32
C THR A 147 13.07 9.22 6.45
N GLY A 148 12.87 7.90 6.50
CA GLY A 148 11.56 7.29 6.67
C GLY A 148 11.44 5.90 6.06
N ILE A 149 10.24 5.60 5.56
CA ILE A 149 9.89 4.35 4.89
C ILE A 149 9.40 4.68 3.47
N THR A 150 9.91 3.97 2.47
CA THR A 150 9.50 4.13 1.07
C THR A 150 9.18 2.77 0.48
N ILE A 151 8.04 2.66 -0.21
CA ILE A 151 7.70 1.58 -1.13
C ILE A 151 7.67 2.19 -2.53
N ASP A 152 8.65 1.84 -3.33
CA ASP A 152 8.90 2.37 -4.65
C ASP A 152 8.56 1.32 -5.70
N CYS A 153 7.54 1.64 -6.48
CA CYS A 153 7.28 1.08 -7.80
C CYS A 153 7.51 2.25 -8.78
N PRO A 154 8.24 2.08 -9.89
CA PRO A 154 8.42 3.15 -10.87
C PRO A 154 7.09 3.85 -11.16
N GLU A 155 7.10 5.19 -11.08
CA GLU A 155 5.93 6.08 -11.21
C GLU A 155 4.98 6.13 -9.99
N SER A 156 4.87 5.06 -9.18
CA SER A 156 3.98 5.00 -8.01
C SER A 156 4.74 4.75 -6.70
N VAL A 157 4.78 5.75 -5.82
CA VAL A 157 5.57 5.71 -4.59
C VAL A 157 4.69 5.95 -3.37
N ILE A 158 4.82 5.08 -2.37
CA ILE A 158 4.34 5.35 -1.01
C ILE A 158 5.54 5.78 -0.18
N GLU A 159 5.49 6.96 0.41
CA GLU A 159 6.54 7.47 1.29
C GLU A 159 5.93 7.88 2.64
N MET A 160 6.57 7.47 3.72
CA MET A 160 6.21 7.81 5.09
C MET A 160 7.43 8.39 5.78
N THR A 161 7.36 9.66 6.14
CA THR A 161 8.39 10.39 6.88
C THR A 161 7.84 10.82 8.25
N PRO A 162 8.67 11.30 9.19
CA PRO A 162 8.17 11.90 10.42
C PRO A 162 7.21 13.09 10.22
N ALA A 163 7.23 13.73 9.04
CA ALA A 163 6.42 14.91 8.73
C ALA A 163 5.12 14.59 7.98
N SER A 164 5.09 13.55 7.15
CA SER A 164 3.95 13.25 6.28
C SER A 164 3.94 11.81 5.76
N ILE A 165 2.77 11.34 5.32
CA ILE A 165 2.61 10.16 4.46
C ILE A 165 2.15 10.66 3.09
N THR A 166 2.87 10.32 2.03
CA THR A 166 2.52 10.68 0.65
C THR A 166 2.28 9.40 -0.16
N LEU A 167 1.20 9.41 -0.93
CA LEU A 167 0.92 8.43 -1.97
C LEU A 167 1.03 9.16 -3.29
N THR A 168 2.16 8.96 -3.98
CA THR A 168 2.35 9.47 -5.33
C THR A 168 1.96 8.37 -6.29
N VAL A 169 1.00 8.66 -7.16
CA VAL A 169 0.60 7.79 -8.26
C VAL A 169 0.44 8.73 -9.44
N PRO A 170 0.86 8.34 -10.66
CA PRO A 170 0.60 9.17 -11.82
C PRO A 170 -0.90 9.42 -11.92
N GLU A 171 -1.26 10.70 -12.04
CA GLU A 171 -2.59 11.21 -12.30
C GLU A 171 -3.69 10.98 -11.24
N SER A 172 -3.58 10.22 -10.13
CA SER A 172 -4.69 10.10 -9.13
C SER A 172 -4.38 9.36 -7.81
N ILE A 173 -5.05 9.73 -6.71
CA ILE A 173 -4.95 9.13 -5.36
C ILE A 173 -6.05 8.09 -5.13
N VAL A 174 -5.72 6.92 -4.59
CA VAL A 174 -6.67 5.85 -4.17
C VAL A 174 -6.55 5.60 -2.66
N GLU A 175 -7.68 5.60 -1.95
CA GLU A 175 -7.80 5.21 -0.54
C GLU A 175 -8.80 4.07 -0.38
N MET A 176 -8.45 3.03 0.40
CA MET A 176 -9.34 1.90 0.69
C MET A 176 -9.51 1.66 2.19
N THR A 177 -10.77 1.53 2.62
CA THR A 177 -11.16 0.93 3.90
C THR A 177 -12.33 -0.06 3.67
N PRO A 178 -12.67 -0.93 4.64
CA PRO A 178 -13.88 -1.76 4.55
C PRO A 178 -15.21 -0.98 4.61
N GLU A 179 -15.19 0.30 4.99
CA GLU A 179 -16.37 1.16 5.25
C GLU A 179 -16.57 2.25 4.17
N SER A 180 -15.49 2.70 3.53
CA SER A 180 -15.51 3.62 2.38
C SER A 180 -14.18 3.63 1.61
N ILE A 181 -14.23 4.06 0.36
CA ILE A 181 -13.08 4.15 -0.55
C ILE A 181 -13.13 5.55 -1.18
N THR A 182 -12.07 6.35 -1.03
CA THR A 182 -11.98 7.72 -1.57
C THR A 182 -10.96 7.81 -2.71
N LEU A 183 -11.19 8.70 -3.67
CA LEU A 183 -10.42 8.78 -4.92
C LEU A 183 -10.32 10.23 -5.39
N THR A 184 -9.10 10.69 -5.66
CA THR A 184 -8.82 12.07 -6.11
C THR A 184 -8.10 12.05 -7.46
N VAL A 185 -8.59 12.83 -8.42
CA VAL A 185 -8.17 12.88 -9.83
C VAL A 185 -7.95 14.36 -10.19
N PRO A 186 -7.01 14.77 -11.09
CA PRO A 186 -6.27 16.04 -11.06
C PRO A 186 -7.08 17.32 -11.20
N GLU A 187 -8.35 17.22 -11.54
CA GLU A 187 -9.23 18.37 -11.67
C GLU A 187 -9.98 18.68 -10.36
N SER A 188 -10.26 17.68 -9.54
CA SER A 188 -10.96 17.86 -8.27
C SER A 188 -10.00 17.78 -7.08
N VAL A 189 -10.12 18.72 -6.15
CA VAL A 189 -9.28 18.78 -4.95
C VAL A 189 -10.15 18.63 -3.71
N ILE A 190 -9.88 17.58 -2.93
CA ILE A 190 -10.34 17.46 -1.55
C ILE A 190 -9.18 17.93 -0.66
N ALA A 191 -9.34 19.10 -0.05
CA ALA A 191 -8.35 19.65 0.89
C ALA A 191 -8.95 19.71 2.28
N MET A 192 -8.33 19.01 3.24
CA MET A 192 -8.64 19.13 4.66
C MET A 192 -7.47 19.86 5.32
N THR A 193 -7.70 21.10 5.77
CA THR A 193 -6.70 21.94 6.44
C THR A 193 -7.21 22.39 7.82
N PRO A 194 -6.35 22.91 8.72
CA PRO A 194 -6.81 23.46 9.99
C PRO A 194 -7.76 24.68 9.85
N GLU A 195 -7.75 25.36 8.71
CA GLU A 195 -8.55 26.58 8.48
C GLU A 195 -9.87 26.30 7.76
N ALA A 196 -9.90 25.27 6.89
CA ALA A 196 -11.09 24.88 6.14
C ALA A 196 -10.97 23.45 5.60
N THR A 197 -12.14 22.83 5.41
CA THR A 197 -12.31 21.64 4.56
C THR A 197 -13.02 22.08 3.29
N SER A 198 -12.39 21.89 2.13
CA SER A 198 -12.94 22.31 0.83
C SER A 198 -12.95 21.16 -0.16
N ILE A 199 -14.05 21.05 -0.92
CA ILE A 199 -14.17 20.16 -2.06
C ILE A 199 -14.37 21.06 -3.28
N ALA A 200 -13.34 21.16 -4.12
CA ALA A 200 -13.39 21.92 -5.36
C ALA A 200 -13.51 20.94 -6.53
N VAL A 201 -14.53 21.12 -7.36
CA VAL A 201 -14.81 20.28 -8.54
C VAL A 201 -15.03 21.23 -9.73
N PRO A 202 -14.21 21.18 -10.79
CA PRO A 202 -14.20 22.22 -11.82
C PRO A 202 -15.32 22.08 -12.85
N ALA A 203 -15.99 20.91 -12.94
CA ALA A 203 -17.02 20.67 -13.96
C ALA A 203 -18.28 19.91 -13.49
N SER A 204 -18.41 19.50 -12.23
CA SER A 204 -19.53 18.65 -11.80
C SER A 204 -20.01 18.95 -10.38
N SER A 205 -21.31 18.70 -10.16
CA SER A 205 -22.01 18.82 -8.88
C SER A 205 -21.39 17.90 -7.83
N ILE A 206 -21.60 18.28 -6.56
CA ILE A 206 -21.39 17.41 -5.41
C ILE A 206 -22.76 16.81 -5.07
N ASP A 207 -22.97 15.53 -5.39
CA ASP A 207 -24.21 14.83 -5.07
C ASP A 207 -24.14 14.25 -3.65
N LEU A 208 -25.00 14.77 -2.75
CA LEU A 208 -25.14 14.31 -1.39
C LEU A 208 -26.49 13.58 -1.25
N THR A 209 -26.47 12.25 -1.09
CA THR A 209 -27.67 11.39 -1.12
C THR A 209 -28.17 10.98 0.28
N ALA A 210 -27.74 11.69 1.32
CA ALA A 210 -28.17 11.40 2.69
C ALA A 210 -29.66 11.72 2.89
N GLU A 211 -30.32 11.03 3.82
CA GLU A 211 -31.72 11.31 4.21
C GLU A 211 -31.88 12.72 4.78
N ALA A 212 -30.83 13.25 5.40
CA ALA A 212 -30.71 14.64 5.81
C ALA A 212 -29.25 15.12 5.66
N ILE A 213 -29.08 16.39 5.30
CA ILE A 213 -27.79 17.10 5.31
C ILE A 213 -27.94 18.25 6.30
N GLU A 214 -27.30 18.15 7.45
CA GLU A 214 -27.27 19.23 8.44
C GLU A 214 -26.04 20.12 8.20
N ILE A 215 -26.25 21.43 8.08
CA ILE A 215 -25.18 22.42 7.89
C ILE A 215 -25.21 23.40 9.07
N GLU A 216 -24.39 23.14 10.10
CA GLU A 216 -24.20 24.07 11.23
C GLU A 216 -23.19 25.16 10.84
N SER A 217 -23.68 26.23 10.20
CA SER A 217 -22.85 27.37 9.81
C SER A 217 -23.53 28.70 10.15
N ILE A 218 -22.74 29.76 10.31
CA ILE A 218 -23.27 31.13 10.52
C ILE A 218 -23.93 31.65 9.24
N GLU A 219 -23.46 31.21 8.07
CA GLU A 219 -23.94 31.65 6.77
C GLU A 219 -23.80 30.53 5.73
N VAL A 220 -24.86 30.29 4.97
CA VAL A 220 -24.87 29.46 3.77
C VAL A 220 -25.16 30.37 2.59
N SER A 221 -24.23 30.48 1.65
CA SER A 221 -24.42 31.27 0.43
C SER A 221 -24.50 30.36 -0.79
N VAL A 222 -25.48 30.63 -1.67
CA VAL A 222 -25.65 29.94 -2.95
C VAL A 222 -25.78 31.02 -4.02
N THR A 223 -24.87 31.03 -4.99
CA THR A 223 -24.81 32.05 -6.05
C THR A 223 -25.56 31.64 -7.32
N GLY A 224 -25.98 30.37 -7.41
CA GLY A 224 -26.75 29.81 -8.51
C GLY A 224 -28.24 29.65 -8.19
N GLU A 225 -28.98 29.03 -9.10
CA GLU A 225 -30.37 28.64 -8.86
C GLU A 225 -30.44 27.57 -7.78
N THR A 226 -31.32 27.79 -6.79
CA THR A 226 -31.61 26.84 -5.72
C THR A 226 -33.00 26.29 -5.92
N ASN A 227 -33.13 25.00 -6.19
CA ASN A 227 -34.41 24.30 -6.21
C ASN A 227 -34.62 23.55 -4.90
N ILE A 228 -35.62 23.96 -4.10
CA ILE A 228 -35.96 23.31 -2.83
C ILE A 228 -37.35 22.69 -2.99
N ALA A 229 -37.41 21.37 -2.91
CA ALA A 229 -38.65 20.61 -2.99
C ALA A 229 -38.65 19.46 -1.96
N PRO A 230 -39.81 19.12 -1.36
CA PRO A 230 -41.13 19.71 -1.62
C PRO A 230 -41.40 21.00 -0.84
N VAL A 231 -40.67 21.28 0.24
CA VAL A 231 -40.94 22.38 1.17
C VAL A 231 -39.64 23.04 1.62
N LEU A 232 -39.65 24.37 1.69
CA LEU A 232 -38.72 25.17 2.47
C LEU A 232 -39.43 25.67 3.74
N THR A 233 -38.91 25.33 4.92
CA THR A 233 -39.37 25.88 6.20
C THR A 233 -38.31 26.82 6.75
N VAL A 234 -38.69 28.04 7.11
CA VAL A 234 -37.80 29.02 7.74
C VAL A 234 -38.43 29.45 9.07
N GLU A 235 -37.77 29.15 10.19
CA GLU A 235 -38.26 29.52 11.52
C GLU A 235 -37.85 30.95 11.94
N GLY A 236 -36.95 31.58 11.20
CA GLY A 236 -36.42 32.93 11.46
C GLY A 236 -36.89 33.99 10.46
N GLU A 237 -36.39 35.22 10.64
CA GLU A 237 -36.62 36.31 9.70
C GLU A 237 -35.98 36.00 8.34
N THR A 238 -36.73 36.21 7.27
CA THR A 238 -36.22 36.12 5.89
C THR A 238 -36.04 37.53 5.35
N ASN A 239 -34.79 37.96 5.14
CA ASN A 239 -34.47 39.27 4.59
C ASN A 239 -34.05 39.15 3.12
N CYS A 240 -34.94 39.50 2.20
CA CYS A 240 -34.63 39.57 0.78
C CYS A 240 -34.07 40.95 0.42
N ALA A 241 -32.78 41.03 0.08
CA ALA A 241 -32.19 42.29 -0.41
C ALA A 241 -32.70 42.69 -1.81
N GLY A 242 -33.13 41.70 -2.60
CA GLY A 242 -33.73 41.88 -3.92
C GLY A 242 -35.25 41.67 -3.92
N ALA A 243 -35.86 41.79 -5.10
CA ALA A 243 -37.28 41.51 -5.26
C ALA A 243 -37.57 40.02 -5.02
N LEU A 244 -38.59 39.73 -4.23
CA LEU A 244 -39.17 38.39 -4.12
C LEU A 244 -40.31 38.27 -5.13
N THR A 245 -40.19 37.36 -6.09
CA THR A 245 -41.26 37.03 -7.04
C THR A 245 -41.76 35.63 -6.74
N VAL A 246 -43.08 35.48 -6.64
CA VAL A 246 -43.75 34.20 -6.38
C VAL A 246 -44.73 33.97 -7.52
N GLU A 247 -44.50 32.94 -8.34
CA GLU A 247 -45.35 32.61 -9.51
C GLU A 247 -46.57 31.74 -9.14
N GLY A 248 -46.76 31.44 -7.85
CA GLY A 248 -47.86 30.64 -7.31
C GLY A 248 -48.69 31.37 -6.25
N GLU A 249 -49.64 30.64 -5.66
CA GLU A 249 -50.44 31.15 -4.54
C GLU A 249 -49.53 31.45 -3.34
N THR A 250 -49.64 32.66 -2.81
CA THR A 250 -48.98 33.05 -1.55
C THR A 250 -50.02 33.01 -0.44
N ASN A 251 -49.97 31.99 0.40
CA ASN A 251 -50.88 31.82 1.53
C ASN A 251 -50.18 32.23 2.82
N MET A 252 -50.57 33.38 3.39
CA MET A 252 -50.05 33.88 4.66
C MET A 252 -51.09 33.66 5.76
N ALA A 253 -50.73 32.90 6.80
CA ALA A 253 -51.59 32.74 7.97
C ALA A 253 -51.56 33.98 8.91
N GLY A 254 -50.46 34.75 8.86
CA GLY A 254 -50.29 36.00 9.58
C GLY A 254 -50.62 37.24 8.75
N ALA A 255 -50.51 38.41 9.37
CA ALA A 255 -50.66 39.68 8.67
C ALA A 255 -49.49 39.92 7.70
N LEU A 256 -49.80 40.41 6.49
CA LEU A 256 -48.81 40.96 5.56
C LEU A 256 -48.82 42.48 5.69
N THR A 257 -47.73 43.05 6.20
CA THR A 257 -47.53 44.50 6.23
C THR A 257 -46.63 44.90 5.07
N VAL A 258 -47.07 45.86 4.25
CA VAL A 258 -46.26 46.44 3.18
C VAL A 258 -46.13 47.93 3.44
N GLU A 259 -44.91 48.39 3.75
CA GLU A 259 -44.64 49.82 4.02
C GLU A 259 -44.53 50.67 2.74
N GLY A 260 -44.47 50.02 1.58
CA GLY A 260 -44.40 50.66 0.26
C GLY A 260 -45.71 50.67 -0.51
N ALA A 261 -45.68 51.27 -1.71
CA ALA A 261 -46.83 51.25 -2.61
C ALA A 261 -47.15 49.81 -3.05
N VAL A 262 -48.40 49.41 -2.89
CA VAL A 262 -48.91 48.12 -3.36
C VAL A 262 -49.61 48.33 -4.70
N ALA A 263 -49.12 47.67 -5.75
CA ALA A 263 -49.77 47.67 -7.06
C ALA A 263 -50.44 46.30 -7.29
N ILE A 264 -51.77 46.29 -7.45
CA ILE A 264 -52.54 45.09 -7.76
C ILE A 264 -53.01 45.20 -9.20
N ALA A 265 -52.47 44.36 -10.08
CA ALA A 265 -52.83 44.37 -11.50
C ALA A 265 -54.15 43.62 -11.79
N GLY A 266 -54.56 42.74 -10.88
CA GLY A 266 -55.80 41.95 -10.98
C GLY A 266 -56.95 42.49 -10.12
N GLY A 267 -57.99 41.68 -9.93
CA GLY A 267 -59.04 41.98 -8.98
C GLY A 267 -58.58 41.74 -7.54
N LEU A 268 -58.91 42.67 -6.64
CA LEU A 268 -58.77 42.46 -5.19
C LEU A 268 -60.13 42.01 -4.63
N ALA A 269 -60.17 40.81 -4.06
CA ALA A 269 -61.31 40.33 -3.29
C ALA A 269 -60.93 40.31 -1.81
N VAL A 270 -61.74 40.95 -0.97
CA VAL A 270 -61.57 40.96 0.49
C VAL A 270 -62.75 40.24 1.09
N GLU A 271 -62.50 39.09 1.72
CA GLU A 271 -63.51 38.36 2.49
C GLU A 271 -63.38 38.71 3.97
N GLY A 272 -64.41 39.31 4.57
CA GLY A 272 -64.40 39.79 5.95
C GLY A 272 -64.55 41.32 6.06
N GLY A 273 -64.13 41.89 7.18
CA GLY A 273 -64.10 43.34 7.40
C GLY A 273 -62.77 43.93 6.95
N GLY A 274 -62.81 44.94 6.10
CA GLY A 274 -61.65 45.72 5.70
C GLY A 274 -61.79 47.18 6.12
N GLU A 275 -60.71 47.78 6.59
CA GLU A 275 -60.61 49.22 6.84
C GLU A 275 -59.57 49.78 5.86
N ILE A 276 -60.00 50.74 5.05
CA ILE A 276 -59.13 51.48 4.13
C ILE A 276 -59.08 52.90 4.67
N ASP A 277 -57.95 53.26 5.29
CA ASP A 277 -57.70 54.61 5.77
C ASP A 277 -56.64 55.28 4.88
N GLY A 278 -56.98 56.40 4.27
CA GLY A 278 -56.16 57.05 3.24
C GLY A 278 -56.93 58.12 2.45
N ALA A 279 -56.20 58.91 1.64
CA ALA A 279 -56.83 59.90 0.77
C ALA A 279 -57.81 59.22 -0.22
N PRO A 280 -58.92 59.88 -0.59
CA PRO A 280 -59.92 59.29 -1.47
C PRO A 280 -59.30 58.80 -2.78
N ILE A 281 -59.63 57.55 -3.13
CA ILE A 281 -59.28 56.94 -4.42
C ILE A 281 -60.02 57.75 -5.50
N ILE A 282 -59.27 58.40 -6.40
CA ILE A 282 -59.82 59.15 -7.54
C ILE A 282 -59.97 58.22 -8.74
#